data_AF-A0A3B9YIX5-F1
#
_entry.id   AF-A0A3B9YIX5-F1
#
_cell.length_a   1.000
_cell.length_b   1.000
_cell.length_c   1.000
_cell.angle_alpha   90.00
_cell.angle_beta   90.00
_cell.angle_gamma   90.00
#
_symmetry.space_group_name_H-M   'P 1'
#
loop_
_entity.id
_entity.type
_entity.pdbx_description
1 polymer ?
#
loop_
_entity_poly.entity_id
_entity_poly.type
_entity_poly.pdbx_seq_one_letter_code
_entity_poly.pdbx_strand_id
1 'polypeptide(L)'
;MRSLLLALALASPAGAESIEALRERTPSPELVPAPSVTEAGPVQEPLIMKPGFFSPGADKSYDAPLASFKLAERLDAHRGLLPLTLGGKAWFLSMAADAGLTTGFFTFLRGDSLVIRRLDLDEIRKTGSVYRLDASTVYRFKLEVSLLNPVRGSEFRLTPEQGTVGPRLKVKTGQILDALEENCVAFELDGKEYWVLYGTDVDPATNTLAKTRTLLFIREAGLGTKAWPVPEASLAADKPSGVALGDARIVLIKGSDGILRVLPEAR
;
A
#
# COMPACT_ATOMS: atom_id res chain seq x y z
N MET A 1 4.32 0.53 -3.86
CA MET A 1 3.21 -0.41 -3.72
C MET A 1 3.52 -1.69 -2.95
N ARG A 2 4.72 -2.34 -2.90
CA ARG A 2 5.15 -2.91 -1.58
C ARG A 2 5.41 -1.81 -0.60
N SER A 3 5.75 -0.60 -1.01
CA SER A 3 6.18 0.44 -0.07
C SER A 3 5.08 1.18 0.70
N LEU A 4 3.86 1.26 0.18
CA LEU A 4 2.72 1.86 0.89
C LEU A 4 2.03 0.81 1.76
N LEU A 5 1.87 -0.38 1.20
CA LEU A 5 1.50 -1.59 1.91
C LEU A 5 2.57 -2.00 2.93
N LEU A 6 3.86 -1.81 2.67
CA LEU A 6 4.93 -1.87 3.69
C LEU A 6 4.65 -0.77 4.67
N ALA A 7 4.52 0.52 4.31
CA ALA A 7 4.18 1.55 5.29
C ALA A 7 2.96 1.20 6.20
N LEU A 8 2.02 0.38 5.70
CA LEU A 8 0.87 -0.19 6.41
C LEU A 8 1.13 -1.55 7.10
N ALA A 9 2.11 -2.34 6.67
CA ALA A 9 2.61 -3.58 7.31
C ALA A 9 3.64 -3.27 8.40
N LEU A 10 4.32 -2.13 8.26
CA LEU A 10 5.40 -1.64 9.10
C LEU A 10 4.90 -1.13 10.46
N ALA A 11 3.70 -1.55 10.76
CA ALA A 11 2.82 -1.02 11.70
C ALA A 11 2.37 -2.15 12.63
N SER A 12 1.91 -3.29 12.10
CA SER A 12 1.51 -4.42 12.95
C SER A 12 2.56 -4.70 14.05
N PRO A 13 2.21 -4.57 15.34
CA PRO A 13 3.12 -4.91 16.41
C PRO A 13 3.52 -6.37 16.26
N ALA A 14 4.81 -6.64 16.40
CA ALA A 14 5.22 -7.96 16.85
C ALA A 14 4.56 -8.18 18.23
N GLY A 15 3.66 -9.14 18.31
CA GLY A 15 3.01 -9.54 19.57
C GLY A 15 1.79 -8.68 19.94
N ALA A 16 0.61 -9.17 19.56
CA ALA A 16 -0.66 -8.82 20.22
C ALA A 16 -1.38 -10.10 20.65
N GLU A 17 -0.67 -11.00 21.33
CA GLU A 17 -1.28 -11.72 22.44
C GLU A 17 -0.73 -11.09 23.72
N SER A 18 -1.62 -10.79 24.68
CA SER A 18 -1.35 -10.21 26.02
C SER A 18 -1.47 -8.70 26.24
N ILE A 19 -2.50 -8.03 25.74
CA ILE A 19 -3.02 -6.83 26.47
C ILE A 19 -4.20 -7.23 27.38
N GLU A 20 -4.99 -8.23 27.02
CA GLU A 20 -6.00 -8.80 27.94
C GLU A 20 -5.37 -9.62 29.08
N ALA A 21 -4.27 -10.34 28.84
CA ALA A 21 -3.57 -11.07 29.90
C ALA A 21 -2.82 -10.18 30.93
N LEU A 22 -2.59 -8.89 30.61
CA LEU A 22 -1.96 -7.91 31.51
C LEU A 22 -2.97 -7.16 32.39
N ARG A 23 -4.28 -7.29 32.13
CA ARG A 23 -5.32 -6.65 32.95
C ARG A 23 -5.78 -7.50 34.14
N GLU A 24 -5.43 -8.79 34.18
CA GLU A 24 -5.88 -9.71 35.23
C GLU A 24 -4.79 -10.17 36.22
N ARG A 25 -3.59 -9.60 36.19
CA ARG A 25 -2.53 -9.94 37.16
C ARG A 25 -1.99 -8.73 37.89
N THR A 26 -2.65 -8.39 38.99
CA THR A 26 -1.97 -7.70 40.10
C THR A 26 -1.46 -8.77 41.07
N PRO A 27 -0.14 -8.95 41.19
CA PRO A 27 0.42 -9.36 42.47
C PRO A 27 1.46 -8.35 42.98
N SER A 28 1.54 -8.30 44.31
CA SER A 28 2.46 -7.50 45.13
C SER A 28 3.93 -7.57 44.68
N PRO A 29 4.75 -6.55 45.02
CA PRO A 29 6.13 -6.44 44.54
C PRO A 29 7.07 -7.35 45.34
N GLU A 30 7.38 -8.53 44.80
CA GLU A 30 8.62 -9.24 45.12
C GLU A 30 9.60 -9.10 43.95
N LEU A 31 10.84 -8.72 44.28
CA LEU A 31 11.96 -8.56 43.35
C LEU A 31 12.32 -9.91 42.71
N VAL A 32 11.76 -10.18 41.52
CA VAL A 32 12.18 -11.28 40.65
C VAL A 32 13.24 -10.76 39.66
N PRO A 33 14.40 -11.41 39.51
CA PRO A 33 15.40 -11.01 38.52
C PRO A 33 14.82 -11.12 37.10
N ALA A 34 15.16 -10.14 36.26
CA ALA A 34 14.63 -9.99 34.92
C ALA A 34 14.87 -11.25 34.06
N PRO A 35 13.83 -11.82 33.41
CA PRO A 35 14.04 -12.89 32.45
C PRO A 35 14.82 -12.35 31.25
N SER A 36 15.84 -13.09 30.81
CA SER A 36 16.52 -12.86 29.55
C SER A 36 15.51 -13.06 28.41
N VAL A 37 15.14 -11.96 27.74
CA VAL A 37 14.25 -12.01 26.58
C VAL A 37 15.05 -12.53 25.39
N THR A 38 14.88 -13.81 25.07
CA THR A 38 15.31 -14.39 23.80
C THR A 38 14.43 -13.89 22.66
N GLU A 39 15.07 -13.35 21.63
CA GLU A 39 14.53 -13.00 20.32
C GLU A 39 13.82 -14.17 19.64
N ALA A 40 12.55 -13.98 19.30
CA ALA A 40 11.88 -14.44 18.07
C ALA A 40 10.37 -14.22 18.24
N GLY A 41 9.91 -12.99 18.02
CA GLY A 41 8.48 -12.72 17.86
C GLY A 41 7.93 -13.42 16.60
N PRO A 42 6.63 -13.74 16.55
CA PRO A 42 6.05 -14.56 15.48
C PRO A 42 6.18 -13.92 14.10
N VAL A 43 6.39 -14.76 13.10
CA VAL A 43 6.54 -14.44 11.68
C VAL A 43 5.30 -13.67 11.20
N GLN A 44 5.50 -12.42 10.76
CA GLN A 44 4.44 -11.60 10.16
C GLN A 44 3.90 -12.27 8.88
N GLU A 45 2.59 -12.40 8.76
CA GLU A 45 1.97 -12.76 7.49
C GLU A 45 2.39 -11.75 6.41
N PRO A 46 2.71 -12.21 5.18
CA PRO A 46 3.07 -11.31 4.11
C PRO A 46 1.86 -10.43 3.77
N LEU A 47 1.99 -9.15 4.03
CA LEU A 47 0.94 -8.18 3.72
C LEU A 47 0.68 -8.07 2.19
N ILE A 48 1.65 -8.50 1.38
CA ILE A 48 1.45 -8.74 -0.05
C ILE A 48 1.39 -10.22 -0.33
N MET A 49 0.21 -10.63 -0.76
CA MET A 49 -0.17 -11.98 -1.06
C MET A 49 -0.03 -12.20 -2.56
N LYS A 50 0.56 -13.33 -2.96
CA LYS A 50 0.50 -13.74 -4.36
C LYS A 50 -0.96 -14.06 -4.69
N PRO A 51 -1.58 -13.45 -5.72
CA PRO A 51 -2.92 -13.85 -6.13
C PRO A 51 -2.89 -15.32 -6.60
N GLY A 52 -3.93 -16.07 -6.25
CA GLY A 52 -4.21 -17.32 -6.94
C GLY A 52 -4.87 -17.03 -8.28
N PHE A 53 -4.52 -17.78 -9.32
CA PHE A 53 -5.25 -17.75 -10.59
C PHE A 53 -5.97 -19.06 -10.78
N PHE A 54 -7.21 -19.00 -11.25
CA PHE A 54 -8.01 -20.17 -11.59
C PHE A 54 -8.67 -19.96 -12.96
N SER A 55 -9.02 -21.07 -13.61
CA SER A 55 -9.80 -21.02 -14.85
C SER A 55 -11.27 -20.90 -14.50
N PRO A 56 -11.91 -19.75 -14.74
CA PRO A 56 -13.34 -19.64 -14.52
C PRO A 56 -14.05 -20.45 -15.62
N GLY A 57 -15.20 -21.05 -15.32
CA GLY A 57 -15.91 -21.89 -16.28
C GLY A 57 -16.32 -21.08 -17.51
N ALA A 58 -15.94 -21.52 -18.71
CA ALA A 58 -16.15 -20.80 -19.96
C ALA A 58 -17.64 -20.56 -20.27
N ASP A 59 -18.51 -21.44 -19.77
CA ASP A 59 -19.96 -21.43 -20.03
C ASP A 59 -20.79 -20.91 -18.84
N LYS A 60 -20.14 -20.36 -17.80
CA LYS A 60 -20.85 -19.81 -16.65
C LYS A 60 -21.42 -18.43 -16.96
N SER A 61 -22.71 -18.23 -16.69
CA SER A 61 -23.27 -16.88 -16.55
C SER A 61 -22.73 -16.26 -15.26
N TYR A 62 -22.16 -15.06 -15.35
CA TYR A 62 -21.74 -14.29 -14.19
C TYR A 62 -22.88 -13.37 -13.75
N ASP A 63 -22.98 -13.15 -12.43
CA ASP A 63 -23.89 -12.16 -11.87
C ASP A 63 -23.49 -10.73 -12.28
N ALA A 64 -24.29 -9.75 -11.86
CA ALA A 64 -23.95 -8.34 -12.07
C ALA A 64 -22.53 -8.02 -11.53
N PRO A 65 -21.75 -7.15 -12.21
CA PRO A 65 -20.44 -6.75 -11.72
C PRO A 65 -20.51 -6.14 -10.31
N LEU A 66 -19.62 -6.58 -9.42
CA LEU A 66 -19.36 -5.97 -8.12
C LEU A 66 -18.81 -4.54 -8.29
N ALA A 67 -17.98 -4.34 -9.32
CA ALA A 67 -17.50 -3.04 -9.75
C ALA A 67 -17.24 -3.03 -11.25
N SER A 68 -17.28 -1.83 -11.83
CA SER A 68 -16.91 -1.60 -13.23
C SER A 68 -16.28 -0.22 -13.38
N PHE A 69 -15.14 -0.13 -14.06
CA PHE A 69 -14.46 1.14 -14.27
C PHE A 69 -13.59 1.12 -15.53
N LYS A 70 -13.41 2.29 -16.14
CA LYS A 70 -12.51 2.47 -17.28
C LYS A 70 -11.07 2.52 -16.80
N LEU A 71 -10.23 1.64 -17.35
CA LEU A 71 -8.82 1.54 -17.00
C LEU A 71 -8.07 2.85 -17.30
N ALA A 72 -8.35 3.50 -18.44
CA ALA A 72 -7.69 4.75 -18.81
C ALA A 72 -7.97 5.91 -17.83
N GLU A 73 -9.19 5.98 -17.28
CA GLU A 73 -9.58 7.03 -16.32
C GLU A 73 -9.02 6.76 -14.91
N ARG A 74 -8.72 5.50 -14.59
CA ARG A 74 -8.18 5.10 -13.28
C ARG A 74 -6.66 4.92 -13.25
N LEU A 75 -6.01 4.87 -14.41
CA LEU A 75 -4.57 4.70 -14.51
C LEU A 75 -3.87 5.84 -13.77
N ASP A 76 -3.13 5.48 -12.72
CA ASP A 76 -2.33 6.41 -11.95
C ASP A 76 -3.13 7.55 -11.30
N ALA A 77 -4.46 7.39 -11.13
CA ALA A 77 -5.32 8.37 -10.47
C ALA A 77 -4.83 8.74 -9.06
N HIS A 78 -4.18 7.77 -8.40
CA HIS A 78 -3.54 7.93 -7.11
C HIS A 78 -2.19 8.69 -7.15
N ARG A 79 -1.71 9.24 -8.27
CA ARG A 79 -0.45 10.03 -8.25
C ARG A 79 -0.60 11.38 -7.59
N GLY A 80 -1.83 11.91 -7.52
CA GLY A 80 -2.16 13.18 -6.89
C GLY A 80 -2.56 13.11 -5.41
N LEU A 81 -2.30 11.99 -4.72
CA LEU A 81 -2.91 11.68 -3.42
C LEU A 81 -2.75 12.76 -2.36
N LEU A 82 -1.52 13.10 -2.01
CA LEU A 82 -1.26 13.92 -0.83
C LEU A 82 -0.56 15.23 -1.22
N PRO A 83 -1.27 16.37 -1.22
CA PRO A 83 -0.65 17.67 -1.44
C PRO A 83 0.24 18.06 -0.25
N LEU A 84 1.49 18.39 -0.53
CA LEU A 84 2.49 18.84 0.44
C LEU A 84 3.21 20.09 -0.06
N THR A 85 3.57 20.98 0.85
CA THR A 85 4.44 22.12 0.54
C THR A 85 5.88 21.82 0.97
N LEU A 86 6.74 21.48 0.02
CA LEU A 86 8.15 21.13 0.24
C LEU A 86 9.03 22.11 -0.53
N GLY A 87 10.01 22.72 0.13
CA GLY A 87 10.89 23.69 -0.56
C GLY A 87 10.17 24.99 -0.94
N GLY A 88 9.04 25.31 -0.29
CA GLY A 88 8.13 26.39 -0.70
C GLY A 88 7.31 26.10 -1.96
N LYS A 89 7.35 24.88 -2.49
CA LYS A 89 6.64 24.45 -3.70
C LYS A 89 5.55 23.43 -3.36
N ALA A 90 4.44 23.47 -4.09
CA ALA A 90 3.40 22.44 -4.00
C ALA A 90 3.85 21.17 -4.73
N TRP A 91 3.79 20.05 -4.04
CA TRP A 91 4.09 18.71 -4.55
C TRP A 91 2.93 17.78 -4.19
N PHE A 92 2.67 16.80 -5.04
CA PHE A 92 1.82 15.68 -4.69
C PHE A 92 2.70 14.48 -4.37
N LEU A 93 2.62 14.01 -3.12
CA LEU A 93 3.24 12.77 -2.69
C LEU A 93 2.29 11.61 -2.99
N SER A 94 2.86 10.57 -3.59
CA SER A 94 2.21 9.27 -3.78
C SER A 94 3.26 8.16 -3.67
N MET A 95 2.86 6.92 -3.94
CA MET A 95 3.73 5.75 -3.83
C MET A 95 3.50 4.79 -4.99
N ALA A 96 4.59 4.23 -5.52
CA ALA A 96 4.60 3.25 -6.60
C ALA A 96 5.43 2.02 -6.23
N ALA A 97 5.35 0.92 -7.00
CA ALA A 97 6.25 -0.23 -6.89
C ALA A 97 6.59 -0.81 -8.26
N ASP A 98 7.55 -1.72 -8.29
CA ASP A 98 7.75 -2.65 -9.40
C ASP A 98 6.59 -3.65 -9.51
N ALA A 99 6.55 -4.39 -10.62
CA ALA A 99 5.47 -5.32 -10.96
C ALA A 99 5.30 -6.47 -9.94
N GLY A 100 6.40 -6.98 -9.38
CA GLY A 100 6.35 -8.01 -8.32
C GLY A 100 5.96 -7.44 -6.95
N LEU A 101 5.71 -6.14 -6.92
CA LEU A 101 5.72 -5.27 -5.78
C LEU A 101 7.03 -5.32 -4.97
N THR A 102 8.10 -6.06 -5.32
CA THR A 102 9.29 -6.29 -4.46
C THR A 102 9.95 -5.06 -3.84
N THR A 103 9.96 -3.96 -4.56
CA THR A 103 10.53 -2.67 -4.18
C THR A 103 9.43 -1.64 -4.33
N GLY A 104 9.36 -0.67 -3.44
CA GLY A 104 8.53 0.48 -3.76
C GLY A 104 9.24 1.80 -3.55
N PHE A 105 8.50 2.83 -3.90
CA PHE A 105 9.03 4.13 -4.21
C PHE A 105 8.06 5.18 -3.70
N PHE A 106 8.59 6.30 -3.23
CA PHE A 106 7.84 7.54 -3.21
C PHE A 106 7.86 8.16 -4.60
N THR A 107 6.74 8.73 -4.99
CA THR A 107 6.61 9.57 -6.18
C THR A 107 6.23 10.97 -5.76
N PHE A 108 6.91 11.97 -6.30
CA PHE A 108 6.63 13.38 -6.08
C PHE A 108 6.30 14.02 -7.43
N LEU A 109 5.08 14.51 -7.58
CA LEU A 109 4.61 15.15 -8.80
C LEU A 109 4.47 16.66 -8.58
N ARG A 110 4.97 17.46 -9.54
CA ARG A 110 4.77 18.91 -9.59
C ARG A 110 4.72 19.37 -11.04
N GLY A 111 3.54 19.78 -11.51
CA GLY A 111 3.30 20.02 -12.93
C GLY A 111 3.67 18.75 -13.72
N ASP A 112 4.50 18.89 -14.74
CA ASP A 112 4.98 17.76 -15.55
C ASP A 112 6.22 17.04 -14.95
N SER A 113 6.73 17.51 -13.82
CA SER A 113 7.90 16.92 -13.17
C SER A 113 7.50 15.77 -12.26
N LEU A 114 7.96 14.56 -12.58
CA LEU A 114 7.84 13.38 -11.72
C LEU A 114 9.20 12.96 -11.16
N VAL A 115 9.29 12.89 -9.83
CA VAL A 115 10.48 12.42 -9.13
C VAL A 115 10.14 11.11 -8.42
N ILE A 116 10.90 10.06 -8.73
CA ILE A 116 10.72 8.74 -8.13
C ILE A 116 11.92 8.44 -7.23
N ARG A 117 11.67 8.04 -5.99
CA ARG A 117 12.70 7.72 -5.00
C ARG A 117 12.42 6.39 -4.37
N ARG A 118 13.38 5.48 -4.46
CA ARG A 118 13.31 4.15 -3.84
C ARG A 118 13.11 4.30 -2.34
N LEU A 119 12.19 3.51 -1.82
CA LEU A 119 11.92 3.40 -0.39
C LEU A 119 12.81 2.30 0.19
N ASP A 120 13.75 2.69 1.05
CA ASP A 120 14.41 1.78 1.98
C ASP A 120 13.74 1.90 3.34
N LEU A 121 13.08 0.84 3.79
CA LEU A 121 12.33 0.88 5.03
C LEU A 121 13.20 0.94 6.27
N ASP A 122 14.28 0.18 6.25
CA ASP A 122 15.15 0.04 7.40
C ASP A 122 15.83 1.38 7.64
N GLU A 123 16.28 2.02 6.56
CA GLU A 123 16.82 3.37 6.61
C GLU A 123 15.76 4.37 7.09
N ILE A 124 14.56 4.39 6.51
CA ILE A 124 13.50 5.33 6.88
C ILE A 124 13.08 5.20 8.34
N ARG A 125 13.05 4.00 8.91
CA ARG A 125 12.67 3.77 10.31
C ARG A 125 13.78 4.15 11.27
N LYS A 126 15.03 3.80 10.96
CA LYS A 126 16.17 4.00 11.86
C LYS A 126 16.66 5.45 11.81
N THR A 127 17.21 5.85 10.67
CA THR A 127 17.95 7.12 10.50
C THR A 127 17.18 8.15 9.67
N GLY A 128 16.18 7.72 8.91
CA GLY A 128 15.51 8.51 7.89
C GLY A 128 16.32 8.56 6.59
N SER A 129 15.65 8.48 5.44
CA SER A 129 16.26 8.59 4.11
C SER A 129 16.18 10.02 3.58
N VAL A 130 17.23 10.48 2.92
CA VAL A 130 17.30 11.83 2.34
C VAL A 130 16.92 11.80 0.87
N TYR A 131 15.90 12.57 0.50
CA TYR A 131 15.43 12.69 -0.87
C TYR A 131 15.60 14.12 -1.39
N ARG A 132 16.38 14.24 -2.47
CA ARG A 132 16.44 15.44 -3.29
C ARG A 132 15.30 15.41 -4.32
N LEU A 133 14.41 16.40 -4.27
CA LEU A 133 13.28 16.55 -5.19
C LEU A 133 13.64 17.44 -6.38
N ASP A 134 14.39 18.50 -6.15
CA ASP A 134 14.98 19.34 -7.19
C ASP A 134 16.30 19.97 -6.71
N ALA A 135 16.84 20.93 -7.47
CA ALA A 135 18.11 21.58 -7.14
C ALA A 135 18.13 22.26 -5.76
N SER A 136 16.97 22.75 -5.27
CA SER A 136 16.85 23.54 -4.04
C SER A 136 16.05 22.85 -2.93
N THR A 137 15.53 21.65 -3.18
CA THR A 137 14.56 20.98 -2.30
C THR A 137 15.07 19.61 -1.91
N VAL A 138 15.55 19.48 -0.68
CA VAL A 138 16.05 18.24 -0.10
C VAL A 138 15.39 18.02 1.26
N TYR A 139 14.77 16.86 1.44
CA TYR A 139 14.06 16.50 2.65
C TYR A 139 14.48 15.12 3.16
N ARG A 140 14.60 14.99 4.47
CA ARG A 140 14.71 13.71 5.16
C ARG A 140 13.33 13.21 5.56
N PHE A 141 13.06 11.96 5.20
CA PHE A 141 11.85 11.24 5.49
C PHE A 141 12.16 10.18 6.53
N LYS A 142 11.54 10.30 7.71
CA LYS A 142 11.67 9.33 8.79
C LYS A 142 10.29 8.80 9.16
N LEU A 143 10.13 7.48 9.26
CA LEU A 143 8.90 6.84 9.73
C LEU A 143 9.01 6.59 11.23
N GLU A 144 8.07 7.14 11.98
CA GLU A 144 7.85 6.80 13.39
C GLU A 144 6.64 5.86 13.47
N VAL A 145 6.90 4.62 13.87
CA VAL A 145 5.89 3.58 13.98
C VAL A 145 5.15 3.74 15.31
N SER A 146 3.82 3.88 15.24
CA SER A 146 2.96 3.80 16.42
C SER A 146 2.82 2.34 16.84
N LEU A 147 2.84 2.03 18.14
CA LEU A 147 2.60 0.66 18.63
C LEU A 147 1.11 0.34 18.80
N LEU A 148 0.28 1.36 19.06
CA LEU A 148 -1.13 1.19 19.45
C LEU A 148 -2.08 1.19 18.25
N ASN A 149 -1.80 2.02 17.26
CA ASN A 149 -2.55 2.05 16.02
C ASN A 149 -1.54 2.26 14.92
N PRO A 150 -1.06 1.19 14.34
CA PRO A 150 0.15 1.37 13.61
C PRO A 150 -0.15 1.61 12.13
N VAL A 151 -1.21 0.99 11.61
CA VAL A 151 -1.67 1.13 10.22
C VAL A 151 -2.05 2.58 9.95
N ARG A 152 -2.82 3.20 10.87
CA ARG A 152 -3.32 4.56 10.68
C ARG A 152 -2.60 5.62 11.54
N GLY A 153 -1.93 5.22 12.62
CA GLY A 153 -1.31 6.15 13.58
C GLY A 153 0.20 6.29 13.48
N SER A 154 0.88 5.59 12.55
CA SER A 154 2.30 5.85 12.28
C SER A 154 2.48 7.19 11.55
N GLU A 155 3.64 7.83 11.71
CA GLU A 155 3.92 9.18 11.20
C GLU A 155 5.17 9.22 10.33
N PHE A 156 5.05 9.75 9.11
CA PHE A 156 6.20 10.22 8.36
C PHE A 156 6.55 11.65 8.82
N ARG A 157 7.75 11.80 9.38
CA ARG A 157 8.38 13.08 9.66
C ARG A 157 9.23 13.52 8.48
N LEU A 158 8.87 14.67 7.91
CA LEU A 158 9.57 15.27 6.78
C LEU A 158 10.32 16.50 7.31
N THR A 159 11.65 16.44 7.29
CA THR A 159 12.50 17.52 7.78
C THR A 159 13.33 18.10 6.62
N PRO A 160 13.30 19.42 6.37
CA PRO A 160 14.17 20.01 5.36
C PRO A 160 15.63 19.84 5.77
N GLU A 161 16.47 19.40 4.84
CA GLU A 161 17.92 19.33 5.07
C GLU A 161 18.54 20.73 4.96
N GLN A 162 19.80 20.87 5.42
CA GLN A 162 20.52 22.14 5.37
C GLN A 162 20.50 22.73 3.94
N GLY A 163 20.15 24.02 3.84
CA GLY A 163 20.02 24.73 2.57
C GLY A 163 18.64 24.62 1.90
N THR A 164 17.74 23.77 2.41
CA THR A 164 16.34 23.72 1.94
C THR A 164 15.45 24.63 2.78
N VAL A 165 14.73 25.55 2.13
CA VAL A 165 13.74 26.42 2.78
C VAL A 165 12.37 25.73 2.80
N GLY A 166 11.78 25.54 3.97
CA GLY A 166 10.42 25.02 4.06
C GLY A 166 10.04 24.52 5.45
N PRO A 167 8.77 24.15 5.67
CA PRO A 167 8.33 23.65 6.96
C PRO A 167 8.82 22.23 7.22
N ARG A 168 8.92 21.88 8.51
CA ARG A 168 8.87 20.48 8.94
C ARG A 168 7.42 20.02 8.88
N LEU A 169 7.18 18.85 8.31
CA LEU A 169 5.83 18.29 8.19
C LEU A 169 5.75 16.95 8.91
N LYS A 170 4.53 16.62 9.31
CA LYS A 170 4.16 15.31 9.80
C LYS A 170 2.96 14.83 8.99
N VAL A 171 3.06 13.62 8.46
CA VAL A 171 2.00 12.98 7.69
C VAL A 171 1.66 11.67 8.38
N LYS A 172 0.41 11.50 8.80
CA LYS A 172 -0.04 10.22 9.35
C LYS A 172 -0.26 9.22 8.23
N THR A 173 0.07 7.95 8.46
CA THR A 173 -0.23 6.87 7.51
C THR A 173 -1.73 6.76 7.25
N GLY A 174 -2.58 7.05 8.24
CA GLY A 174 -4.02 7.14 8.07
C GLY A 174 -4.46 8.19 7.06
N GLN A 175 -3.81 9.37 7.01
CA GLN A 175 -4.13 10.39 6.01
C GLN A 175 -3.82 9.92 4.58
N ILE A 176 -2.79 9.08 4.42
CA ILE A 176 -2.46 8.51 3.12
C ILE A 176 -3.50 7.45 2.74
N LEU A 177 -3.96 6.64 3.69
CA LEU A 177 -5.04 5.68 3.48
C LEU A 177 -6.35 6.35 3.10
N ASP A 178 -6.77 7.37 3.84
CA ASP A 178 -8.01 8.10 3.55
C ASP A 178 -7.95 8.69 2.13
N ALA A 179 -6.80 9.27 1.73
CA ALA A 179 -6.60 9.75 0.36
C ALA A 179 -6.63 8.61 -0.68
N LEU A 180 -6.08 7.43 -0.36
CA LEU A 180 -6.13 6.26 -1.25
C LEU A 180 -7.56 5.78 -1.47
N GLU A 181 -8.33 5.69 -0.39
CA GLU A 181 -9.74 5.28 -0.38
C GLU A 181 -10.55 6.18 -1.32
N GLU A 182 -10.38 7.51 -1.22
CA GLU A 182 -11.03 8.49 -2.10
C GLU A 182 -10.69 8.31 -3.59
N ASN A 183 -9.52 7.73 -3.90
CA ASN A 183 -9.01 7.60 -5.28
C ASN A 183 -9.09 6.17 -5.84
N CYS A 184 -9.55 5.20 -5.04
CA CYS A 184 -9.70 3.82 -5.45
C CYS A 184 -11.11 3.53 -5.98
N VAL A 185 -11.27 2.35 -6.58
CA VAL A 185 -12.59 1.76 -6.81
C VAL A 185 -12.86 0.75 -5.72
N ALA A 186 -13.91 0.96 -4.93
CA ALA A 186 -14.32 0.02 -3.90
C ALA A 186 -15.37 -0.97 -4.42
N PHE A 187 -15.38 -2.18 -3.88
CA PHE A 187 -16.46 -3.15 -4.04
C PHE A 187 -16.58 -4.05 -2.81
N GLU A 188 -17.76 -4.61 -2.58
CA GLU A 188 -18.02 -5.53 -1.47
C GLU A 188 -18.17 -6.97 -1.99
N LEU A 189 -17.59 -7.93 -1.26
CA LEU A 189 -17.79 -9.36 -1.50
C LEU A 189 -17.81 -10.11 -0.16
N ASP A 190 -18.87 -10.88 0.06
CA ASP A 190 -19.09 -11.65 1.30
C ASP A 190 -18.94 -10.80 2.58
N GLY A 191 -19.51 -9.60 2.58
CA GLY A 191 -19.49 -8.67 3.73
C GLY A 191 -18.13 -8.00 3.97
N LYS A 192 -17.21 -8.06 3.00
CA LYS A 192 -15.86 -7.48 3.09
C LYS A 192 -15.64 -6.49 1.97
N GLU A 193 -15.15 -5.31 2.31
CA GLU A 193 -14.78 -4.29 1.34
C GLU A 193 -13.36 -4.54 0.78
N TYR A 194 -13.24 -4.33 -0.53
CA TYR A 194 -12.00 -4.38 -1.27
C TYR A 194 -11.84 -3.09 -2.07
N TRP A 195 -10.61 -2.59 -2.13
CA TRP A 195 -10.25 -1.42 -2.92
C TRP A 195 -9.35 -1.83 -4.07
N VAL A 196 -9.57 -1.24 -5.25
CA VAL A 196 -8.77 -1.50 -6.44
C VAL A 196 -8.07 -0.23 -6.86
N LEU A 197 -6.75 -0.30 -6.93
CA LEU A 197 -5.90 0.72 -7.55
C LEU A 197 -5.34 0.19 -8.85
N TYR A 198 -5.15 1.08 -9.81
CA TYR A 198 -4.54 0.76 -11.09
C TYR A 198 -3.40 1.74 -11.37
N GLY A 199 -2.19 1.22 -11.57
CA GLY A 199 -0.99 2.05 -11.65
C GLY A 199 0.05 1.50 -12.61
N THR A 200 0.88 2.40 -13.11
CA THR A 200 2.10 2.05 -13.84
C THR A 200 3.17 1.60 -12.86
N ASP A 201 3.84 0.49 -13.17
CA ASP A 201 4.92 -0.02 -12.34
C ASP A 201 6.18 0.85 -12.46
N VAL A 202 7.15 0.65 -11.57
CA VAL A 202 8.47 1.29 -11.61
C VAL A 202 9.53 0.25 -11.90
N ASP A 203 10.46 0.57 -12.81
CA ASP A 203 11.66 -0.22 -13.01
C ASP A 203 12.64 0.03 -11.83
N PRO A 204 12.93 -1.00 -11.00
CA PRO A 204 13.78 -0.83 -9.84
C PRO A 204 15.26 -0.58 -10.18
N ALA A 205 15.70 -0.88 -11.41
CA ALA A 205 17.08 -0.62 -11.84
C ALA A 205 17.31 0.87 -12.16
N THR A 206 16.32 1.52 -12.77
CA THR A 206 16.43 2.90 -13.26
C THR A 206 15.69 3.91 -12.38
N ASN A 207 14.80 3.46 -11.49
CA ASN A 207 13.84 4.29 -10.76
C ASN A 207 12.96 5.14 -11.70
N THR A 208 12.57 4.58 -12.84
CA THR A 208 11.66 5.25 -13.81
C THR A 208 10.38 4.45 -13.97
N LEU A 209 9.34 5.08 -14.52
CA LEU A 209 8.12 4.35 -14.89
C LEU A 209 8.44 3.24 -15.89
N ALA A 210 7.92 2.05 -15.63
CA ALA A 210 7.99 0.90 -16.53
C ALA A 210 6.89 0.97 -17.58
N LYS A 211 6.92 0.03 -18.54
CA LYS A 211 5.83 -0.16 -19.51
C LYS A 211 4.70 -1.06 -18.98
N THR A 212 4.93 -1.71 -17.85
CA THR A 212 3.97 -2.62 -17.23
C THR A 212 3.07 -1.88 -16.25
N ARG A 213 1.92 -2.47 -15.97
CA ARG A 213 0.90 -1.94 -15.08
C ARG A 213 0.34 -3.05 -14.23
N THR A 214 -0.11 -2.68 -13.04
CA THR A 214 -0.63 -3.62 -12.05
C THR A 214 -1.94 -3.10 -11.47
N LEU A 215 -2.92 -3.99 -11.37
CA LEU A 215 -4.09 -3.81 -10.52
C LEU A 215 -3.73 -4.27 -9.11
N LEU A 216 -3.94 -3.42 -8.12
CA LEU A 216 -3.67 -3.74 -6.73
C LEU A 216 -5.00 -3.79 -6.00
N PHE A 217 -5.38 -5.01 -5.60
CA PHE A 217 -6.53 -5.24 -4.72
C PHE A 217 -6.06 -5.12 -3.29
N ILE A 218 -6.75 -4.33 -2.47
CA ILE A 218 -6.42 -4.05 -1.07
C ILE A 218 -7.64 -4.36 -0.21
N ARG A 219 -7.43 -4.91 0.97
CA ARG A 219 -8.47 -5.09 1.99
C ARG A 219 -7.90 -4.74 3.36
N GLU A 220 -8.58 -3.88 4.11
CA GLU A 220 -8.32 -3.71 5.54
C GLU A 220 -9.03 -4.83 6.33
N ALA A 221 -8.35 -5.42 7.30
CA ALA A 221 -8.86 -6.49 8.14
C ALA A 221 -8.38 -6.30 9.58
N GLY A 222 -9.10 -5.48 10.35
CA GLY A 222 -8.75 -5.16 11.74
C GLY A 222 -7.44 -4.37 11.83
N LEU A 223 -6.43 -4.94 12.48
CA LEU A 223 -5.11 -4.30 12.67
C LEU A 223 -4.13 -4.52 11.51
N GLY A 224 -4.57 -5.14 10.42
CA GLY A 224 -3.74 -5.44 9.26
C GLY A 224 -4.41 -5.03 7.94
N THR A 225 -3.61 -4.91 6.91
CA THR A 225 -4.06 -4.77 5.53
C THR A 225 -3.54 -5.98 4.75
N LYS A 226 -4.27 -6.45 3.74
CA LYS A 226 -3.78 -7.45 2.78
C LYS A 226 -3.91 -6.89 1.37
N ALA A 227 -2.99 -7.27 0.51
CA ALA A 227 -3.04 -6.85 -0.88
C ALA A 227 -2.55 -7.89 -1.86
N TRP A 228 -3.14 -7.86 -3.05
CA TRP A 228 -2.91 -8.82 -4.12
C TRP A 228 -2.64 -8.07 -5.43
N PRO A 229 -1.38 -8.06 -5.91
CA PRO A 229 -1.06 -7.50 -7.22
C PRO A 229 -1.48 -8.45 -8.33
N VAL A 230 -2.29 -7.96 -9.26
CA VAL A 230 -2.67 -8.65 -10.49
C VAL A 230 -2.06 -7.86 -11.67
N PRO A 231 -1.02 -8.39 -12.33
CA PRO A 231 -0.43 -7.74 -13.50
C PRO A 231 -1.48 -7.55 -14.60
N GLU A 232 -1.57 -6.36 -15.19
CA GLU A 232 -2.55 -6.11 -16.27
C GLU A 232 -2.32 -7.04 -17.48
N ALA A 233 -1.07 -7.45 -17.69
CA ALA A 233 -0.66 -8.37 -18.74
C ALA A 233 -1.18 -9.80 -18.55
N SER A 234 -1.58 -10.20 -17.33
CA SER A 234 -2.21 -11.52 -17.11
C SER A 234 -3.69 -11.52 -17.49
N LEU A 235 -4.28 -10.37 -17.82
CA LEU A 235 -5.68 -10.24 -18.20
C LEU A 235 -5.81 -10.15 -19.72
N ALA A 236 -6.27 -11.24 -20.34
CA ALA A 236 -6.59 -11.24 -21.75
C ALA A 236 -7.86 -10.41 -22.02
N ALA A 237 -7.87 -9.68 -23.14
CA ALA A 237 -9.04 -8.89 -23.53
C ALA A 237 -10.26 -9.78 -23.78
N ASP A 238 -11.42 -9.33 -23.30
CA ASP A 238 -12.74 -9.97 -23.43
C ASP A 238 -12.81 -11.42 -22.93
N LYS A 239 -11.84 -11.85 -22.11
CA LYS A 239 -11.80 -13.19 -21.52
C LYS A 239 -11.88 -13.12 -20.00
N PRO A 240 -12.68 -13.99 -19.36
CA PRO A 240 -12.74 -14.05 -17.91
C PRO A 240 -11.43 -14.61 -17.34
N SER A 241 -10.91 -13.92 -16.32
CA SER A 241 -9.70 -14.30 -15.59
C SER A 241 -10.07 -14.49 -14.11
N GLY A 242 -9.98 -15.71 -13.61
CA GLY A 242 -10.27 -16.02 -12.21
C GLY A 242 -9.11 -15.59 -11.31
N VAL A 243 -9.40 -14.81 -10.27
CA VAL A 243 -8.43 -14.32 -9.29
C VAL A 243 -8.90 -14.65 -7.88
N ALA A 244 -8.03 -15.26 -7.08
CA ALA A 244 -8.25 -15.51 -5.67
C ALA A 244 -7.51 -14.46 -4.82
N LEU A 245 -8.28 -13.75 -4.00
CA LEU A 245 -7.86 -12.72 -3.04
C LEU A 245 -7.86 -13.31 -1.61
N GLY A 246 -7.14 -14.41 -1.42
CA GLY A 246 -7.19 -15.19 -0.18
C GLY A 246 -8.41 -16.11 -0.18
N ASP A 247 -9.37 -15.84 0.71
CA ASP A 247 -10.63 -16.59 0.84
C ASP A 247 -11.70 -16.14 -0.17
N ALA A 248 -11.56 -14.94 -0.73
CA ALA A 248 -12.46 -14.42 -1.76
C ALA A 248 -12.00 -14.84 -3.17
N ARG A 249 -12.96 -15.13 -4.05
CA ARG A 249 -12.73 -15.48 -5.45
C ARG A 249 -13.58 -14.56 -6.34
N ILE A 250 -12.90 -13.90 -7.27
CA ILE A 250 -13.50 -12.97 -8.22
C ILE A 250 -13.13 -13.37 -9.65
N VAL A 251 -13.90 -12.86 -10.60
CA VAL A 251 -13.59 -12.95 -12.02
C VAL A 251 -13.40 -11.55 -12.57
N LEU A 252 -12.29 -11.36 -13.28
CA LEU A 252 -11.96 -10.11 -13.95
C LEU A 252 -12.19 -10.27 -15.44
N ILE A 253 -12.92 -9.34 -16.05
CA ILE A 253 -13.03 -9.21 -17.51
C ILE A 253 -12.50 -7.84 -17.91
N LYS A 254 -11.36 -7.83 -18.62
CA LYS A 254 -10.84 -6.62 -19.26
C LYS A 254 -11.49 -6.50 -20.63
N GLY A 255 -12.51 -5.66 -20.76
CA GLY A 255 -13.18 -5.46 -22.04
C GLY A 255 -12.25 -4.79 -23.07
N SER A 256 -12.45 -5.07 -24.36
CA SER A 256 -11.82 -4.33 -25.46
C SER A 256 -12.22 -2.85 -25.50
N ASP A 257 -13.35 -2.50 -24.86
CA ASP A 257 -13.78 -1.13 -24.54
C ASP A 257 -12.91 -0.42 -23.49
N GLY A 258 -11.93 -1.11 -22.90
CA GLY A 258 -11.07 -0.59 -21.84
C GLY A 258 -11.73 -0.54 -20.46
N ILE A 259 -12.91 -1.15 -20.30
CA ILE A 259 -13.60 -1.27 -19.01
C ILE A 259 -13.17 -2.57 -18.34
N LEU A 260 -12.64 -2.46 -17.11
CA LEU A 260 -12.47 -3.61 -16.24
C LEU A 260 -13.77 -3.85 -15.47
N ARG A 261 -14.27 -5.08 -15.54
CA ARG A 261 -15.41 -5.56 -14.76
C ARG A 261 -14.92 -6.54 -13.71
N VAL A 262 -15.28 -6.30 -12.46
CA VAL A 262 -15.04 -7.20 -11.33
C VAL A 262 -16.35 -7.92 -11.06
N LEU A 263 -16.35 -9.24 -11.17
CA LEU A 263 -17.53 -10.09 -11.04
C LEU A 263 -17.31 -11.05 -9.85
N PRO A 264 -18.37 -11.46 -9.15
CA PRO A 264 -18.24 -12.58 -8.21
C PRO A 264 -17.93 -13.87 -8.99
N GLU A 265 -17.27 -14.83 -8.35
CA GLU A 265 -17.23 -16.19 -8.90
C GLU A 265 -18.64 -16.78 -8.89
N ALA A 266 -19.09 -17.28 -10.05
CA ALA A 266 -20.38 -17.95 -10.16
C ALA A 266 -20.40 -19.21 -9.28
N ARG A 267 -21.33 -19.23 -8.32
CA ARG A 267 -21.55 -20.34 -7.38
C ARG A 267 -21.92 -21.64 -8.09
#